data_AF-A0AAD8DBX9-F1
#
_entry.id   AF-A0AAD8DBX9-F1
#
_cell.length_a   1.000
_cell.length_b   1.000
_cell.length_c   1.000
_cell.angle_alpha   90.00
_cell.angle_beta   90.00
_cell.angle_gamma   90.00
#
_symmetry.space_group_name_H-M   'P 1'
#
loop_
_entity.id
_entity.type
_entity.pdbx_description
1 polymer ?
#
loop_
_entity_poly.entity_id
_entity_poly.type
_entity_poly.pdbx_seq_one_letter_code
_entity_poly.pdbx_strand_id
1 'polypeptide(L)'
;RSLEGLKAFSCLEELIVDNNLLGNDLLLPRLPHLHTLTLNKNQISFRKMLKCLFFIYITDIESLLDHVAEVAPSLEYLSLLGNEACPNELVSLDKDEDDYQRYRYFVLYKLTNLKFLDARKVSKREHEEAKARGAFMKVVKPKTDTESRDLRSDSPGMPYTPLPSGSRDSKSHKGVFAKCRYVYYGKNSEGNRFIRDEQL
;
A
#
# COMPACT_ATOMS: atom_id res chain seq x y z
N ARG A 1 -18.80 6.73 -19.25
CA ARG A 1 -19.82 7.70 -18.73
C ARG A 1 -19.08 9.01 -18.55
N SER A 2 -19.55 10.13 -19.12
CA SER A 2 -18.79 11.39 -19.12
C SER A 2 -19.47 12.44 -18.24
N LEU A 3 -18.64 13.25 -17.54
CA LEU A 3 -19.06 14.40 -16.75
C LEU A 3 -18.70 15.73 -17.42
N GLU A 4 -18.47 15.74 -18.73
CA GLU A 4 -18.12 16.94 -19.51
C GLU A 4 -19.12 18.09 -19.36
N GLY A 5 -20.40 17.78 -19.17
CA GLY A 5 -21.46 18.76 -18.95
C GLY A 5 -21.27 19.64 -17.71
N LEU A 6 -20.43 19.20 -16.76
CA LEU A 6 -20.10 19.98 -15.56
C LEU A 6 -19.34 21.27 -15.86
N LYS A 7 -18.72 21.40 -17.05
CA LYS A 7 -17.98 22.61 -17.46
C LYS A 7 -18.86 23.86 -17.50
N ALA A 8 -20.17 23.71 -17.66
CA ALA A 8 -21.11 24.83 -17.65
C ALA A 8 -21.33 25.42 -16.24
N PHE A 9 -21.00 24.68 -15.18
CA PHE A 9 -21.26 25.06 -13.80
C PHE A 9 -19.99 25.66 -13.16
N SER A 10 -19.71 26.92 -13.49
CA SER A 10 -18.49 27.62 -13.04
C SER A 10 -18.40 27.81 -11.52
N CYS A 11 -19.54 27.85 -10.83
CA CYS A 11 -19.65 28.05 -9.38
C CYS A 11 -20.11 26.78 -8.65
N LEU A 12 -19.86 25.60 -9.22
CA LEU A 12 -20.24 24.34 -8.59
C LEU A 12 -19.42 24.13 -7.30
N GLU A 13 -20.13 24.00 -6.18
CA GLU A 13 -19.56 23.86 -4.84
C GLU A 13 -19.60 22.41 -4.34
N GLU A 14 -20.67 21.69 -4.69
CA GLU A 14 -20.91 20.31 -4.26
C GLU A 14 -21.27 19.42 -5.43
N LEU A 15 -20.62 18.26 -5.52
CA LEU A 15 -20.87 17.26 -6.55
C LEU A 15 -21.05 15.89 -5.91
N ILE A 16 -22.26 15.35 -6.08
CA ILE A 16 -22.64 14.00 -5.63
C ILE A 16 -22.81 13.12 -6.86
N VAL A 17 -21.91 12.16 -7.03
CA VAL A 17 -21.90 11.24 -8.18
C VAL A 17 -21.81 9.78 -7.72
N ASP A 18 -22.55 9.47 -6.66
CA ASP A 18 -22.65 8.13 -6.08
C ASP A 18 -23.40 7.15 -7.00
N ASN A 19 -23.05 5.85 -6.95
CA ASN A 19 -23.70 4.76 -7.70
C ASN A 19 -23.72 4.94 -9.22
N ASN A 20 -22.73 5.65 -9.78
CA ASN A 20 -22.67 5.94 -11.21
C ASN A 20 -21.80 5.00 -12.01
N LEU A 21 -21.30 3.90 -11.41
CA LEU A 21 -20.41 2.93 -12.06
C LEU A 21 -19.18 3.59 -12.71
N LEU A 22 -18.70 4.69 -12.13
CA LEU A 22 -17.54 5.44 -12.62
C LEU A 22 -16.27 4.64 -12.34
N GLY A 23 -15.39 4.53 -13.33
CA GLY A 23 -14.10 3.86 -13.19
C GLY A 23 -12.98 4.83 -12.82
N ASN A 24 -11.75 4.32 -12.86
CA ASN A 24 -10.54 5.10 -12.65
C ASN A 24 -10.23 6.07 -13.81
N ASP A 25 -10.96 5.96 -14.92
CA ASP A 25 -10.92 6.83 -16.10
C ASP A 25 -11.80 8.10 -15.94
N LEU A 26 -12.30 8.35 -14.73
CA LEU A 26 -13.10 9.54 -14.43
C LEU A 26 -12.33 10.83 -14.70
N LEU A 27 -12.86 11.63 -15.63
CA LEU A 27 -12.35 12.97 -15.93
C LEU A 27 -13.37 14.02 -15.50
N LEU A 28 -12.97 14.85 -14.54
CA LEU A 28 -13.70 16.04 -14.13
C LEU A 28 -13.16 17.28 -14.88
N PRO A 29 -14.03 18.21 -15.32
CA PRO A 29 -13.56 19.52 -15.76
C PRO A 29 -13.02 20.33 -14.57
N ARG A 30 -12.40 21.49 -14.85
CA ARG A 30 -11.93 22.39 -13.81
C ARG A 30 -13.10 22.97 -13.01
N LEU A 31 -13.11 22.71 -11.70
CA LEU A 31 -14.16 23.09 -10.76
C LEU A 31 -13.52 23.83 -9.56
N PRO A 32 -13.16 25.11 -9.72
CA PRO A 32 -12.33 25.82 -8.75
C PRO A 32 -13.01 26.07 -7.41
N HIS A 33 -14.35 26.05 -7.36
CA HIS A 33 -15.14 26.27 -6.16
C HIS A 33 -15.63 24.98 -5.49
N LEU A 34 -15.31 23.82 -6.07
CA LEU A 34 -15.78 22.54 -5.56
C LEU A 34 -15.08 22.21 -4.24
N HIS A 35 -15.86 22.19 -3.16
CA HIS A 35 -15.38 21.83 -1.83
C HIS A 35 -15.87 20.47 -1.37
N THR A 36 -16.97 19.95 -1.93
CA THR A 36 -17.54 18.64 -1.58
C THR A 36 -17.64 17.74 -2.81
N LEU A 37 -16.96 16.58 -2.78
CA LEU A 37 -17.04 15.55 -3.80
C LEU A 37 -17.40 14.20 -3.19
N THR A 38 -18.48 13.58 -3.68
CA THR A 38 -18.88 12.23 -3.28
C THR A 38 -18.88 11.31 -4.49
N LEU A 39 -18.17 10.19 -4.37
CA LEU A 39 -17.95 9.21 -5.42
C LEU A 39 -18.27 7.80 -4.90
N ASN A 40 -19.21 7.66 -3.97
CA ASN A 40 -19.49 6.40 -3.29
C ASN A 40 -20.07 5.35 -4.22
N LYS A 41 -19.76 4.07 -3.96
CA LYS A 41 -20.29 2.91 -4.70
C LYS A 41 -20.10 3.02 -6.22
N ASN A 42 -18.94 3.50 -6.64
CA ASN A 42 -18.50 3.47 -8.04
C ASN A 42 -17.57 2.26 -8.26
N GLN A 43 -16.93 2.17 -9.42
CA GLN A 43 -16.01 1.09 -9.80
C GLN A 43 -14.55 1.58 -9.73
N ILE A 44 -14.25 2.49 -8.81
CA ILE A 44 -12.88 2.97 -8.58
C ILE A 44 -12.13 1.83 -7.88
N SER A 45 -11.05 1.37 -8.47
CA SER A 45 -10.31 0.20 -8.00
C SER A 45 -8.81 0.47 -7.98
N PHE A 46 -8.08 -0.20 -7.09
CA PHE A 46 -6.62 -0.22 -7.12
C PHE A 46 -6.06 -1.04 -8.32
N ARG A 47 -6.93 -1.73 -9.08
CA ARG A 47 -6.52 -2.80 -9.98
C ARG A 47 -7.02 -2.56 -11.41
N LYS A 48 -6.15 -2.05 -12.29
CA LYS A 48 -6.24 -2.35 -13.72
C LYS A 48 -5.81 -3.80 -13.93
N MET A 49 -6.76 -4.66 -14.27
CA MET A 49 -6.45 -5.98 -14.80
C MET A 49 -6.00 -5.84 -16.26
N LEU A 50 -4.77 -5.34 -16.48
CA LEU A 50 -4.08 -5.49 -17.75
C LEU A 50 -3.03 -6.59 -17.60
N LYS A 51 -3.24 -7.70 -18.32
CA LYS A 51 -2.24 -8.75 -18.60
C LYS A 51 -1.08 -8.16 -19.40
N CYS A 52 -0.17 -7.42 -18.77
CA CYS A 52 1.12 -7.06 -19.36
C CYS A 52 2.18 -6.96 -18.26
N LEU A 53 3.37 -7.41 -18.61
CA LEU A 53 4.45 -7.78 -17.74
C LEU A 53 4.93 -6.62 -16.82
N PHE A 54 5.19 -6.99 -15.57
CA PHE A 54 6.12 -6.37 -14.62
C PHE A 54 5.89 -4.99 -13.95
N PHE A 55 5.09 -4.01 -14.43
CA PHE A 55 5.13 -2.65 -13.79
C PHE A 55 3.83 -1.96 -13.34
N ILE A 56 2.63 -2.53 -13.53
CA ILE A 56 1.38 -1.75 -13.38
C ILE A 56 0.43 -2.42 -12.39
N TYR A 57 0.69 -2.27 -11.08
CA TYR A 57 -0.28 -2.65 -10.04
C TYR A 57 -0.65 -1.49 -9.11
N ILE A 58 -0.30 -0.25 -9.46
CA ILE A 58 -0.26 0.83 -8.46
C ILE A 58 -0.55 2.24 -9.00
N THR A 59 -1.45 2.40 -9.98
CA THR A 59 -1.57 3.70 -10.68
C THR A 59 -2.93 4.35 -10.67
N ASP A 60 -4.01 3.61 -10.42
CA ASP A 60 -5.31 4.11 -10.83
C ASP A 60 -5.97 5.09 -9.83
N ILE A 61 -6.01 4.78 -8.53
CA ILE A 61 -6.49 5.77 -7.55
C ILE A 61 -5.53 6.96 -7.43
N GLU A 62 -4.23 6.73 -7.59
CA GLU A 62 -3.25 7.82 -7.56
C GLU A 62 -3.52 8.81 -8.68
N SER A 63 -3.73 8.32 -9.91
CA SER A 63 -4.08 9.18 -11.05
C SER A 63 -5.38 9.94 -10.82
N LEU A 64 -6.38 9.32 -10.18
CA LEU A 64 -7.62 10.00 -9.82
C LEU A 64 -7.38 11.11 -8.80
N LEU A 65 -6.60 10.84 -7.74
CA LEU A 65 -6.29 11.82 -6.70
C LEU A 65 -5.46 12.98 -7.26
N ASP A 66 -4.48 12.71 -8.12
CA ASP A 66 -3.67 13.73 -8.78
C ASP A 66 -4.56 14.60 -9.70
N HIS A 67 -5.47 13.98 -10.46
CA HIS A 67 -6.45 14.71 -11.30
C HIS A 67 -7.36 15.60 -10.45
N VAL A 68 -7.93 15.05 -9.36
CA VAL A 68 -8.81 15.80 -8.46
C VAL A 68 -8.08 16.98 -7.81
N ALA A 69 -6.82 16.80 -7.41
CA ALA A 69 -5.99 17.86 -6.85
C ALA A 69 -5.79 19.02 -7.85
N GLU A 70 -5.64 18.71 -9.14
CA GLU A 70 -5.49 19.70 -10.20
C GLU A 70 -6.80 20.45 -10.49
N VAL A 71 -7.91 19.72 -10.60
CA VAL A 71 -9.18 20.30 -11.07
C VAL A 71 -10.02 20.95 -9.97
N ALA A 72 -9.86 20.51 -8.72
CA ALA A 72 -10.63 20.96 -7.56
C ALA A 72 -9.69 21.33 -6.38
N PRO A 73 -8.93 22.43 -6.51
CA PRO A 73 -7.93 22.83 -5.50
C PRO A 73 -8.52 23.21 -4.14
N SER A 74 -9.81 23.59 -4.12
CA SER A 74 -10.57 23.97 -2.92
C SER A 74 -11.27 22.80 -2.24
N LEU A 75 -10.98 21.55 -2.63
CA LEU A 75 -11.66 20.38 -2.09
C LEU A 75 -11.38 20.19 -0.59
N GLU A 76 -12.45 20.13 0.20
CA GLU A 76 -12.40 19.96 1.66
C GLU A 76 -13.03 18.65 2.12
N TYR A 77 -13.96 18.09 1.34
CA TYR A 77 -14.67 16.84 1.62
C TYR A 77 -14.55 15.90 0.42
N LEU A 78 -14.05 14.69 0.65
CA LEU A 78 -14.04 13.60 -0.32
C LEU A 78 -14.64 12.35 0.30
N SER A 79 -15.49 11.64 -0.43
CA SER A 79 -15.99 10.31 -0.01
C SER A 79 -15.90 9.31 -1.15
N LEU A 80 -15.24 8.19 -0.89
CA LEU A 80 -14.98 7.08 -1.80
C LEU A 80 -15.53 5.75 -1.24
N LEU A 81 -16.43 5.81 -0.26
CA LEU A 81 -16.99 4.64 0.41
C LEU A 81 -17.63 3.66 -0.57
N GLY A 82 -17.41 2.36 -0.36
CA GLY A 82 -18.00 1.31 -1.19
C GLY A 82 -17.37 1.17 -2.58
N ASN A 83 -16.24 1.82 -2.85
CA ASN A 83 -15.38 1.52 -3.99
C ASN A 83 -14.37 0.42 -3.61
N GLU A 84 -13.89 -0.36 -4.59
CA GLU A 84 -12.83 -1.35 -4.37
C GLU A 84 -11.51 -0.70 -3.91
N ALA A 85 -11.31 0.56 -4.30
CA ALA A 85 -10.20 1.41 -3.88
C ALA A 85 -10.32 1.98 -2.45
N CYS A 86 -11.46 1.82 -1.79
CA CYS A 86 -11.63 2.17 -0.38
C CYS A 86 -11.60 0.86 0.45
N PRO A 87 -10.48 0.57 1.14
CA PRO A 87 -10.34 -0.66 1.91
C PRO A 87 -11.12 -0.56 3.23
N ASN A 88 -12.43 -0.82 3.18
CA ASN A 88 -13.23 -0.96 4.40
C ASN A 88 -13.53 -2.43 4.66
N GLU A 89 -13.64 -2.80 5.94
CA GLU A 89 -14.02 -4.15 6.39
C GLU A 89 -15.37 -4.61 5.80
N LEU A 90 -16.24 -3.65 5.44
CA LEU A 90 -17.54 -3.90 4.79
C LEU A 90 -17.42 -4.36 3.33
N VAL A 91 -16.30 -4.10 2.67
CA VAL A 91 -16.07 -4.36 1.24
C VAL A 91 -15.21 -5.62 1.04
N SER A 92 -14.33 -5.92 1.99
CA SER A 92 -13.45 -7.09 1.94
C SER A 92 -13.09 -7.57 3.34
N LEU A 93 -13.40 -8.85 3.64
CA LEU A 93 -13.09 -9.53 4.90
C LEU A 93 -11.58 -9.66 5.18
N ASP A 94 -10.76 -9.52 4.14
CA ASP A 94 -9.30 -9.64 4.22
C ASP A 94 -8.58 -8.32 4.56
N LYS A 95 -9.31 -7.19 4.67
CA LYS A 95 -8.73 -5.88 4.96
C LYS A 95 -9.17 -5.42 6.34
N ASP A 96 -8.23 -4.90 7.10
CA ASP A 96 -8.40 -4.45 8.48
C ASP A 96 -8.36 -2.91 8.61
N GLU A 97 -8.54 -2.40 9.82
CA GLU A 97 -8.40 -0.98 10.14
C GLU A 97 -7.01 -0.40 9.79
N ASP A 98 -5.94 -1.21 9.83
CA ASP A 98 -4.59 -0.76 9.48
C ASP A 98 -4.48 -0.47 7.97
N ASP A 99 -5.09 -1.29 7.11
CA ASP A 99 -5.18 -1.03 5.67
C ASP A 99 -5.98 0.24 5.37
N TYR A 100 -7.09 0.46 6.07
CA TYR A 100 -7.83 1.73 5.98
C TYR A 100 -6.98 2.92 6.41
N GLN A 101 -6.21 2.77 7.49
CA GLN A 101 -5.37 3.83 8.00
C GLN A 101 -4.25 4.21 7.03
N ARG A 102 -3.64 3.24 6.34
CA ARG A 102 -2.66 3.47 5.26
C ARG A 102 -3.28 4.21 4.08
N TYR A 103 -4.42 3.72 3.59
CA TYR A 103 -5.19 4.39 2.53
C TYR A 103 -5.50 5.84 2.90
N ARG A 104 -5.99 6.06 4.13
CA ARG A 104 -6.33 7.38 4.64
C ARG A 104 -5.13 8.32 4.63
N TYR A 105 -3.97 7.89 5.12
CA TYR A 105 -2.76 8.72 5.06
C TYR A 105 -2.28 8.98 3.63
N PHE A 106 -2.42 8.01 2.73
CA PHE A 106 -2.07 8.19 1.33
C PHE A 106 -2.95 9.24 0.63
N VAL A 107 -4.28 9.17 0.85
CA VAL A 107 -5.22 10.16 0.30
C VAL A 107 -4.94 11.55 0.86
N LEU A 108 -4.73 11.68 2.17
CA LEU A 108 -4.43 12.96 2.82
C LEU A 108 -3.08 13.55 2.40
N TYR A 109 -2.12 12.70 2.03
CA TYR A 109 -0.85 13.14 1.47
C TYR A 109 -1.01 13.76 0.09
N LYS A 110 -1.88 13.20 -0.75
CA LYS A 110 -2.20 13.72 -2.08
C LYS A 110 -3.10 14.96 -2.04
N LEU A 111 -4.10 14.96 -1.15
CA LEU A 111 -5.09 16.03 -0.99
C LEU A 111 -4.90 16.71 0.37
N THR A 112 -3.94 17.64 0.43
CA THR A 112 -3.49 18.24 1.71
C THR A 112 -4.47 19.22 2.35
N ASN A 113 -5.51 19.65 1.64
CA ASN A 113 -6.51 20.62 2.14
C ASN A 113 -7.76 19.96 2.72
N LEU A 114 -7.81 18.62 2.72
CA LEU A 114 -9.00 17.86 3.07
C LEU A 114 -9.33 17.95 4.56
N LYS A 115 -10.55 18.38 4.89
CA LYS A 115 -11.09 18.44 6.27
C LYS A 115 -11.85 17.18 6.64
N PHE A 116 -12.44 16.48 5.67
CA PHE A 116 -13.22 15.26 5.86
C PHE A 116 -12.89 14.27 4.75
N LEU A 117 -12.55 13.04 5.15
CA LEU A 117 -12.41 11.91 4.23
C LEU A 117 -13.38 10.83 4.66
N ASP A 118 -14.19 10.37 3.71
CA ASP A 118 -15.23 9.37 3.87
C ASP A 118 -16.21 9.76 5.00
N ALA A 119 -16.38 8.91 6.01
CA ALA A 119 -17.25 9.18 7.15
C ALA A 119 -16.57 9.95 8.29
N ARG A 120 -15.25 10.21 8.21
CA ARG A 120 -14.45 10.69 9.36
C ARG A 120 -13.78 12.04 9.09
N LYS A 121 -13.97 12.97 10.02
CA LYS A 121 -13.22 14.24 10.06
C LYS A 121 -11.72 13.96 10.18
N VAL A 122 -10.93 14.76 9.47
CA VAL A 122 -9.46 14.70 9.50
C VAL A 122 -8.95 15.52 10.69
N SER A 123 -8.10 14.90 11.50
CA SER A 123 -7.42 15.53 12.61
C SER A 123 -6.06 16.11 12.19
N LYS A 124 -5.56 17.09 12.96
CA LYS A 124 -4.23 17.69 12.72
C LYS A 124 -3.10 16.65 12.77
N ARG A 125 -3.19 15.69 13.69
CA ARG A 125 -2.24 14.58 13.82
C ARG A 125 -2.20 13.73 12.54
N GLU A 126 -3.36 13.44 11.96
CA GLU A 126 -3.40 12.67 10.71
C GLU A 126 -2.79 13.42 9.54
N HIS A 127 -2.95 14.75 9.47
CA HIS A 127 -2.27 15.58 8.48
C HIS A 127 -0.75 15.58 8.65
N GLU A 128 -0.26 15.73 9.88
CA GLU A 128 1.17 15.69 10.18
C GLU A 128 1.78 14.34 9.80
N GLU A 129 1.11 13.25 10.15
CA GLU A 129 1.51 11.90 9.78
C GLU A 129 1.46 11.70 8.26
N ALA A 130 0.36 12.06 7.59
CA ALA A 130 0.26 11.97 6.14
C ALA A 130 1.38 12.74 5.44
N LYS A 131 1.72 13.93 5.93
CA LYS A 131 2.84 14.73 5.40
C LYS A 131 4.20 14.06 5.62
N ALA A 132 4.41 13.42 6.78
CA ALA A 132 5.68 12.80 7.12
C ALA A 132 5.92 11.45 6.41
N ARG A 133 4.88 10.60 6.34
CA ARG A 133 5.01 9.20 5.89
C ARG A 133 4.07 8.80 4.75
N GLY A 134 3.12 9.65 4.35
CA GLY A 134 2.07 9.29 3.38
C GLY A 134 2.58 8.91 1.99
N ALA A 135 3.74 9.45 1.56
CA ALA A 135 4.41 9.04 0.32
C ALA A 135 4.74 7.54 0.26
N PHE A 136 4.96 6.91 1.42
CA PHE A 136 5.30 5.49 1.55
C PHE A 136 4.10 4.60 1.91
N MET A 137 2.91 5.19 2.10
CA MET A 137 1.69 4.44 2.41
C MET A 137 1.00 3.85 1.17
N LYS A 138 1.65 3.98 0.01
CA LYS A 138 1.24 3.35 -1.23
C LYS A 138 1.38 1.82 -1.10
N VAL A 139 0.26 1.10 -1.12
CA VAL A 139 0.26 -0.36 -1.04
C VAL A 139 0.82 -0.95 -2.32
N VAL A 140 1.96 -1.62 -2.21
CA VAL A 140 2.55 -2.42 -3.30
C VAL A 140 2.37 -3.89 -2.91
N LYS A 141 1.45 -4.60 -3.57
CA LYS A 141 1.40 -6.07 -3.40
C LYS A 141 2.41 -6.71 -4.36
N PRO A 142 3.48 -7.36 -3.86
CA PRO A 142 4.32 -8.18 -4.72
C PRO A 142 3.46 -9.27 -5.35
N LYS A 143 3.79 -9.66 -6.58
CA LYS A 143 3.10 -10.75 -7.26
C LYS A 143 3.29 -12.02 -6.44
N THR A 144 2.21 -12.69 -6.08
CA THR A 144 2.26 -14.09 -5.70
C THR A 144 2.58 -14.87 -6.97
N ASP A 145 3.83 -15.30 -7.14
CA ASP A 145 4.22 -16.29 -8.14
C ASP A 145 3.56 -17.63 -7.77
N THR A 146 2.28 -17.74 -8.07
CA THR A 146 1.54 -19.02 -8.02
C THR A 146 1.21 -19.42 -9.44
N GLU A 147 2.22 -19.42 -10.32
CA GLU A 147 2.18 -20.04 -11.65
C GLU A 147 3.60 -20.13 -12.23
N SER A 148 4.46 -20.91 -11.57
CA SER A 148 5.74 -21.38 -12.13
C SER A 148 6.19 -22.67 -11.44
N ARG A 149 5.30 -23.69 -11.47
CA ARG A 149 5.80 -25.04 -11.67
C ARG A 149 6.06 -25.17 -13.17
N ASP A 150 7.26 -25.61 -13.49
CA ASP A 150 7.79 -25.80 -14.84
C ASP A 150 8.24 -24.52 -15.54
N LEU A 151 9.52 -24.18 -15.36
CA LEU A 151 10.50 -24.08 -16.45
C LEU A 151 11.86 -23.76 -15.83
N ARG A 152 12.73 -24.77 -15.81
CA ARG A 152 14.15 -24.62 -15.48
C ARG A 152 14.81 -23.77 -16.57
N SER A 153 15.28 -22.58 -16.23
CA SER A 153 16.24 -21.84 -17.03
C SER A 153 17.47 -21.55 -16.18
N ASP A 154 18.58 -22.08 -16.65
CA ASP A 154 19.92 -22.04 -16.09
C ASP A 154 20.39 -20.59 -15.88
N SER A 155 20.97 -20.28 -14.72
CA SER A 155 21.67 -19.03 -14.43
C SER A 155 22.96 -19.36 -13.66
N PRO A 156 24.07 -18.65 -13.93
CA PRO A 156 25.38 -19.12 -13.52
C PRO A 156 25.67 -18.89 -12.03
N GLY A 157 25.81 -20.00 -11.31
CA GLY A 157 26.90 -20.20 -10.35
C GLY A 157 26.89 -19.44 -9.03
N MET A 158 25.85 -19.57 -8.21
CA MET A 158 26.05 -19.57 -6.75
C MET A 158 25.95 -21.03 -6.27
N PRO A 159 26.98 -21.62 -5.63
CA PRO A 159 26.89 -22.96 -5.09
C PRO A 159 25.92 -22.94 -3.91
N TYR A 160 24.68 -23.29 -4.18
CA TYR A 160 23.68 -23.57 -3.17
C TYR A 160 24.15 -24.81 -2.40
N THR A 161 24.45 -24.66 -1.11
CA THR A 161 24.66 -25.79 -0.19
C THR A 161 23.37 -26.01 0.58
N PRO A 162 22.39 -26.77 0.03
CA PRO A 162 21.20 -27.10 0.77
C PRO A 162 21.56 -27.89 2.02
N LEU A 163 20.77 -27.72 3.08
CA LEU A 163 20.85 -28.55 4.26
C LEU A 163 20.71 -30.03 3.86
N PRO A 164 21.57 -30.92 4.38
CA PRO A 164 21.51 -32.34 4.04
C PRO A 164 20.12 -32.87 4.38
N SER A 165 19.48 -33.53 3.40
CA SER A 165 18.17 -34.15 3.56
C SER A 165 18.28 -35.24 4.62
N GLY A 166 17.92 -34.90 5.86
CA GLY A 166 18.05 -35.77 7.01
C GLY A 166 17.01 -36.88 6.99
N SER A 167 17.32 -38.00 6.33
CA SER A 167 16.84 -39.31 6.77
C SER A 167 18.08 -40.14 7.07
N ARG A 168 18.62 -40.00 8.29
CA ARG A 168 19.74 -40.80 8.76
C ARG A 168 19.17 -41.99 9.52
N ASP A 169 19.53 -43.19 9.10
CA ASP A 169 19.27 -44.42 9.85
C ASP A 169 19.78 -44.32 11.28
N SER A 170 18.95 -44.76 12.24
CA SER A 170 19.20 -44.71 13.69
C SER A 170 20.42 -45.51 14.16
N LYS A 171 21.13 -46.22 13.27
CA LYS A 171 22.36 -46.96 13.57
C LYS A 171 23.66 -46.29 13.09
N SER A 172 23.59 -45.20 12.32
CA SER A 172 24.79 -44.52 11.79
C SER A 172 25.21 -43.31 12.63
N HIS A 173 25.46 -43.53 13.93
CA HIS A 173 26.13 -42.54 14.77
C HIS A 173 27.66 -42.70 14.65
N LYS A 174 28.34 -41.68 14.14
CA LYS A 174 29.77 -41.46 14.40
C LYS A 174 29.83 -40.13 15.11
N GLY A 175 29.85 -40.16 16.45
CA GLY A 175 30.00 -38.96 17.26
C GLY A 175 31.39 -38.38 17.03
N VAL A 176 31.46 -37.13 16.59
CA VAL A 176 32.71 -36.36 16.55
C VAL A 176 32.54 -35.21 17.53
N PHE A 177 33.38 -35.20 18.57
CA PHE A 177 33.44 -34.12 19.54
C PHE A 177 34.39 -33.05 19.01
N ALA A 178 33.87 -31.92 18.55
CA ALA A 178 34.69 -30.79 18.13
C ALA A 178 34.41 -29.60 19.06
N LYS A 179 35.45 -29.14 19.77
CA LYS A 179 35.40 -27.95 20.61
C LYS A 179 35.63 -26.73 19.73
N CYS A 180 34.56 -26.07 19.30
CA CYS A 180 34.67 -24.80 18.57
C CYS A 180 35.05 -23.68 19.57
N ARG A 181 36.26 -23.12 19.44
CA ARG A 181 36.64 -21.90 20.15
C ARG A 181 36.28 -20.70 19.28
N TYR A 182 35.04 -20.25 19.41
CA TYR A 182 34.63 -18.97 18.83
C TYR A 182 35.06 -17.85 19.78
N VAL A 183 36.03 -17.04 19.39
CA VAL A 183 36.43 -15.84 20.14
C VAL A 183 35.82 -14.62 19.45
N TYR A 184 34.91 -13.96 20.14
CA TYR A 184 34.20 -12.78 19.66
C TYR A 184 35.01 -11.51 19.95
N TYR A 185 35.55 -10.87 18.91
CA TYR A 185 36.16 -9.55 19.01
C TYR A 185 35.17 -8.48 18.52
N GLY A 186 34.19 -8.13 19.34
CA GLY A 186 33.25 -7.05 19.04
C GLY A 186 33.53 -5.80 19.87
N LYS A 187 34.08 -4.75 19.25
CA LYS A 187 34.14 -3.40 19.86
C LYS A 187 32.82 -2.62 19.73
N ASN A 188 31.82 -3.13 18.99
CA ASN A 188 30.61 -2.38 18.62
C ASN A 188 29.29 -3.10 19.00
N SER A 189 29.31 -4.08 19.90
CA SER A 189 28.06 -4.68 20.40
C SER A 189 27.58 -3.97 21.65
N GLU A 190 26.53 -3.14 21.51
CA GLU A 190 25.85 -2.50 22.65
C GLU A 190 25.25 -3.50 23.65
N GLY A 191 25.10 -4.77 23.25
CA GLY A 191 24.57 -5.85 24.08
C GLY A 191 25.52 -6.40 25.17
N ASN A 192 26.78 -5.98 25.22
CA ASN A 192 27.77 -6.50 26.18
C ASN A 192 27.94 -5.64 27.46
N ARG A 193 27.01 -4.71 27.75
CA ARG A 193 27.16 -3.80 28.91
C ARG A 193 27.02 -4.45 30.29
N PHE A 194 26.49 -5.68 30.39
CA PHE A 194 26.12 -6.30 31.66
C PHE A 194 26.81 -7.63 31.97
N ILE A 195 27.65 -8.13 31.07
CA ILE A 195 28.42 -9.37 31.31
C ILE A 195 29.73 -8.96 32.00
N ARG A 196 29.95 -9.45 33.22
CA ARG A 196 31.20 -9.25 33.98
C ARG A 196 31.99 -10.55 33.97
N ASP A 197 33.32 -10.44 33.81
CA ASP A 197 34.24 -11.56 33.63
C ASP A 197 34.33 -12.53 34.84
N GLU A 198 33.69 -12.22 35.98
CA GLU A 198 33.71 -13.05 37.19
C GLU A 198 32.72 -14.22 37.19
N GLN A 199 32.02 -14.47 36.08
CA GLN A 199 31.05 -15.58 35.94
C GLN A 199 31.46 -16.67 34.94
N LEU A 200 32.74 -16.74 34.56
CA LEU A 200 33.28 -17.75 33.65
C LEU A 200 34.32 -18.66 34.32
#